data_AF-A0A1F2XC24-F1
#
_entry.id   AF-A0A1F2XC24-F1
#
_cell.length_a   1.000
_cell.length_b   1.000
_cell.length_c   1.000
_cell.angle_alpha   90.00
_cell.angle_beta   90.00
_cell.angle_gamma   90.00
#
_symmetry.space_group_name_H-M   'P 1'
#
loop_
_entity.id
_entity.type
_entity.pdbx_description
1 polymer ?
#
loop_
_entity_poly.entity_id
_entity_poly.type
_entity_poly.pdbx_seq_one_letter_code
_entity_poly.pdbx_strand_id
1 'polypeptide(L)'
;MSWVARILLLGLVVLGVGALAVLASADNAPAQPSIDEVIRLDGTDAQAAYLADSVVTDAEREAAFQQWIGCIQAEGLEVTAYHLDPRGGESIDVRSELGDDTQDSIVEDCRSTYYGAVSVVYSLLHRASPQELATEAALVAECMRSTYGIEAPDGLTMTELSSIDGMSAVKCYDEIHNK
;
A
#
# COMPACT_ATOMS: atom_id res chain seq x y z
N MET A 1 17.61 -62.86 13.38
CA MET A 1 17.98 -62.00 12.22
C MET A 1 17.66 -60.56 12.62
N SER A 2 18.52 -59.83 13.35
CA SER A 2 19.89 -59.35 13.05
C SER A 2 19.90 -58.21 12.03
N TRP A 3 19.82 -56.95 12.51
CA TRP A 3 20.44 -55.77 11.89
C TRP A 3 20.98 -54.75 12.91
N VAL A 4 21.05 -55.13 14.20
CA VAL A 4 21.74 -54.35 15.24
C VAL A 4 23.25 -54.63 15.10
N ALA A 5 24.05 -53.57 14.95
CA ALA A 5 25.50 -53.54 15.18
C ALA A 5 26.41 -54.36 14.24
N ARG A 6 26.70 -53.81 13.06
CA ARG A 6 27.97 -53.95 12.31
C ARG A 6 28.12 -52.63 11.53
N ILE A 7 28.89 -51.62 11.93
CA ILE A 7 30.34 -51.62 12.04
C ILE A 7 30.72 -50.48 13.01
N LEU A 8 31.26 -50.87 14.16
CA LEU A 8 32.20 -50.10 14.97
C LEU A 8 33.53 -50.08 14.21
N LEU A 9 34.17 -48.91 14.11
CA LEU A 9 35.59 -48.60 13.81
C LEU A 9 35.55 -47.19 13.19
N LEU A 10 36.13 -46.10 13.70
CA LEU A 10 37.05 -45.73 14.77
C LEU A 10 36.63 -44.29 15.16
N GLY A 11 36.61 -43.84 16.40
CA GLY A 11 37.78 -43.74 17.25
C GLY A 11 38.67 -42.57 16.82
N LEU A 12 38.65 -41.49 17.62
CA LEU A 12 39.59 -40.36 17.66
C LEU A 12 39.49 -39.32 16.52
N VAL A 13 39.05 -38.09 16.82
CA VAL A 13 39.91 -37.00 17.31
C VAL A 13 41.09 -36.74 16.37
N VAL A 14 40.90 -35.82 15.44
CA VAL A 14 41.98 -35.02 14.86
C VAL A 14 41.64 -33.56 15.11
N LEU A 15 42.27 -33.03 16.17
CA LEU A 15 42.59 -31.61 16.31
C LEU A 15 43.45 -31.19 15.12
N GLY A 16 43.13 -30.07 14.47
CA GLY A 16 44.09 -29.42 13.56
C GLY A 16 43.47 -28.61 12.43
N VAL A 17 43.30 -27.32 12.70
CA VAL A 17 43.68 -26.18 11.84
C VAL A 17 43.78 -26.44 10.32
N GLY A 18 42.96 -25.72 9.53
CA GLY A 18 43.30 -25.38 8.15
C GLY A 18 42.20 -25.59 7.12
N ALA A 19 41.63 -24.47 6.67
CA ALA A 19 41.12 -24.14 5.34
C ALA A 19 40.44 -25.20 4.43
N LEU A 20 39.35 -24.70 3.80
CA LEU A 20 38.70 -25.10 2.54
C LEU A 20 37.49 -26.06 2.57
N ALA A 21 36.34 -25.44 2.27
CA ALA A 21 35.19 -25.93 1.48
C ALA A 21 34.33 -27.05 2.13
N VAL A 22 32.99 -27.07 2.07
CA VAL A 22 32.05 -26.87 0.96
C VAL A 22 30.64 -26.58 1.51
N LEU A 23 29.86 -25.84 0.71
CA LEU A 23 28.43 -25.51 0.79
C LEU A 23 27.46 -26.66 1.13
N ALA A 24 26.37 -26.31 1.82
CA ALA A 24 24.96 -26.74 1.63
C ALA A 24 24.21 -26.35 2.92
N SER A 25 23.20 -25.49 2.95
CA SER A 25 22.05 -25.39 2.07
C SER A 25 21.39 -24.02 2.30
N ALA A 26 21.59 -23.09 1.37
CA ALA A 26 20.80 -21.87 1.27
C ALA A 26 19.91 -22.02 0.03
N ASP A 27 18.91 -22.89 0.09
CA ASP A 27 18.03 -23.15 -1.08
C ASP A 27 16.69 -23.83 -0.68
N ASN A 28 16.11 -23.46 0.46
CA ASN A 28 14.71 -23.85 0.78
C ASN A 28 13.99 -22.77 1.62
N ALA A 29 14.32 -21.50 1.41
CA ALA A 29 13.35 -20.45 1.73
C ALA A 29 12.33 -20.45 0.58
N PRO A 30 11.01 -20.54 0.84
CA PRO A 30 10.05 -20.28 -0.22
C PRO A 30 10.39 -18.91 -0.80
N ALA A 31 10.52 -18.85 -2.13
CA ALA A 31 10.78 -17.60 -2.83
C ALA A 31 9.76 -16.57 -2.34
N GLN A 32 10.24 -15.44 -1.83
CA GLN A 32 9.37 -14.34 -1.47
C GLN A 32 8.57 -13.97 -2.74
N PRO A 33 7.22 -13.90 -2.66
CA PRO A 33 6.40 -13.55 -3.79
C PRO A 33 6.84 -12.18 -4.33
N SER A 34 6.91 -12.02 -5.65
CA SER A 34 7.21 -10.72 -6.23
C SER A 34 6.09 -9.72 -5.90
N ILE A 35 6.38 -8.42 -5.94
CA ILE A 35 5.37 -7.37 -5.79
C ILE A 35 4.20 -7.60 -6.78
N ASP A 36 4.48 -8.09 -7.98
CA ASP A 36 3.46 -8.50 -8.97
C ASP A 36 2.56 -9.64 -8.49
N GLU A 37 3.09 -10.57 -7.70
CA GLU A 37 2.32 -11.68 -7.12
C GLU A 37 1.47 -11.22 -5.93
N VAL A 38 1.91 -10.19 -5.21
CA VAL A 38 1.13 -9.53 -4.14
C VAL A 38 -0.04 -8.74 -4.74
N ILE A 39 0.16 -8.04 -5.86
CA ILE A 39 -0.89 -7.30 -6.59
C ILE A 39 -1.99 -8.23 -7.10
N ARG A 40 -1.66 -9.48 -7.44
CA ARG A 40 -2.61 -10.46 -8.01
C ARG A 40 -3.54 -11.10 -6.97
N LEU A 41 -3.19 -11.06 -5.69
CA LEU A 41 -3.93 -11.71 -4.63
C LEU A 41 -4.62 -10.61 -3.80
N ASP A 42 -5.92 -10.64 -3.67
CA ASP A 42 -6.68 -9.59 -2.99
C ASP A 42 -7.00 -9.99 -1.54
N GLY A 43 -6.62 -9.13 -0.58
CA GLY A 43 -7.28 -8.95 0.72
C GLY A 43 -7.21 -10.05 1.80
N THR A 44 -6.06 -10.68 2.09
CA THR A 44 -5.94 -11.60 3.25
C THR A 44 -4.98 -11.10 4.34
N ASP A 45 -5.25 -11.43 5.62
CA ASP A 45 -4.39 -11.09 6.78
C ASP A 45 -2.92 -11.54 6.61
N ALA A 46 -2.70 -12.59 5.82
CA ALA A 46 -1.37 -13.09 5.48
C ALA A 46 -0.57 -12.12 4.60
N GLN A 47 -1.24 -11.33 3.76
CA GLN A 47 -0.60 -10.31 2.92
C GLN A 47 -0.23 -9.08 3.73
N ALA A 48 -1.08 -8.67 4.68
CA ALA A 48 -0.73 -7.61 5.62
C ALA A 48 0.53 -7.97 6.42
N ALA A 49 0.67 -9.22 6.86
CA ALA A 49 1.86 -9.71 7.56
C ALA A 49 3.11 -9.76 6.66
N TYR A 50 2.97 -10.15 5.40
CA TYR A 50 4.08 -10.17 4.44
C TYR A 50 4.51 -8.75 4.01
N LEU A 51 3.55 -7.85 3.82
CA LEU A 51 3.79 -6.46 3.47
C LEU A 51 4.28 -5.62 4.64
N ALA A 52 3.99 -5.99 5.89
CA ALA A 52 4.53 -5.33 7.07
C ALA A 52 6.08 -5.32 7.11
N ASP A 53 6.72 -6.30 6.46
CA ASP A 53 8.17 -6.34 6.27
C ASP A 53 8.64 -5.55 5.03
N SER A 54 7.73 -5.12 4.17
CA SER A 54 7.99 -4.22 3.04
C SER A 54 7.99 -2.77 3.54
N VAL A 55 9.07 -2.04 3.29
CA VAL A 55 9.21 -0.65 3.72
C VAL A 55 8.92 0.23 2.52
N VAL A 56 7.65 0.59 2.30
CA VAL A 56 7.33 1.75 1.45
C VAL A 56 7.14 2.93 2.38
N THR A 57 8.14 3.80 2.42
CA THR A 57 8.12 5.05 3.18
C THR A 57 7.31 6.13 2.48
N ASP A 58 6.89 7.16 3.23
CA ASP A 58 6.28 8.38 2.68
C ASP A 58 7.13 8.99 1.56
N ALA A 59 8.46 8.99 1.73
CA ALA A 59 9.39 9.54 0.76
C ALA A 59 9.45 8.73 -0.54
N GLU A 60 9.36 7.40 -0.45
CA GLU A 60 9.31 6.52 -1.62
C GLU A 60 7.98 6.66 -2.36
N ARG A 61 6.88 6.79 -1.62
CA ARG A 61 5.57 7.07 -2.21
C ARG A 61 5.54 8.43 -2.91
N GLU A 62 6.02 9.48 -2.27
CA GLU A 62 6.13 10.82 -2.86
C GLU A 62 7.02 10.79 -4.11
N ALA A 63 8.17 10.13 -4.06
CA ALA A 63 9.07 10.03 -5.20
C ALA A 63 8.44 9.28 -6.38
N ALA A 64 7.67 8.22 -6.12
CA ALA A 64 6.92 7.49 -7.15
C ALA A 64 5.78 8.35 -7.73
N PHE A 65 5.08 9.12 -6.89
CA PHE A 65 4.03 10.04 -7.32
C PHE A 65 4.59 11.15 -8.22
N GLN A 66 5.75 11.72 -7.89
CA GLN A 66 6.43 12.70 -8.74
C GLN A 66 6.88 12.11 -10.08
N GLN A 67 7.27 10.83 -10.13
CA GLN A 67 7.57 10.14 -11.39
C GLN A 67 6.32 9.95 -12.26
N TRP A 68 5.17 9.65 -11.64
CA TRP A 68 3.89 9.59 -12.33
C TRP A 68 3.52 10.94 -12.97
N ILE A 69 3.62 12.05 -12.21
CA ILE A 69 3.44 13.42 -12.73
C ILE A 69 4.40 13.70 -13.89
N GLY A 70 5.68 13.36 -13.73
CA GLY A 70 6.69 13.56 -14.77
C GLY A 70 6.39 12.81 -16.06
N CYS A 71 5.86 11.59 -15.98
CA CYS A 71 5.42 10.81 -17.13
C CYS A 71 4.23 11.49 -17.85
N ILE A 72 3.20 11.90 -17.11
CA ILE A 72 2.04 12.62 -17.66
C ILE A 72 2.48 13.88 -18.43
N GLN A 73 3.37 14.67 -17.82
CA GLN A 73 3.89 15.89 -18.45
C GLN A 73 4.76 15.60 -19.68
N ALA A 74 5.51 14.50 -19.69
CA ALA A 74 6.31 14.07 -20.82
C ALA A 74 5.45 13.64 -22.03
N GLU A 75 4.27 13.08 -21.77
CA GLU A 75 3.26 12.73 -22.78
C GLU A 75 2.45 13.94 -23.27
N GLY A 76 2.76 15.15 -22.78
CA GLY A 76 2.20 16.41 -23.28
C GLY A 76 0.92 16.87 -22.58
N LEU A 77 0.57 16.27 -21.44
CA LEU A 77 -0.57 16.69 -20.61
C LEU A 77 -0.10 17.75 -19.58
N GLU A 78 -0.87 18.81 -19.42
CA GLU A 78 -0.61 19.82 -18.38
C GLU A 78 -1.23 19.36 -17.05
N VAL A 79 -0.41 19.05 -16.05
CA VAL A 79 -0.91 18.80 -14.68
C VAL A 79 -1.28 20.15 -14.04
N THR A 80 -2.56 20.35 -13.76
CA THR A 80 -3.11 21.61 -13.24
C THR A 80 -3.31 21.64 -11.73
N ALA A 81 -3.61 20.49 -11.13
CA ALA A 81 -3.66 20.28 -9.70
C ALA A 81 -3.36 18.82 -9.37
N TYR A 82 -2.94 18.55 -8.14
CA TYR A 82 -2.80 17.20 -7.62
C TYR A 82 -2.95 17.20 -6.10
N HIS A 83 -3.34 16.06 -5.55
CA HIS A 83 -3.39 15.80 -4.12
C HIS A 83 -2.86 14.41 -3.82
N LEU A 84 -2.06 14.30 -2.75
CA LEU A 84 -1.56 13.04 -2.23
C LEU A 84 -1.90 12.98 -0.73
N ASP A 85 -2.93 12.21 -0.39
CA ASP A 85 -3.35 12.02 1.01
C ASP A 85 -2.35 11.07 1.68
N PRO A 86 -1.73 11.43 2.82
CA PRO A 86 -0.82 10.57 3.57
C PRO A 86 -1.41 9.23 4.02
N ARG A 87 -2.71 8.97 3.84
CA ARG A 87 -3.39 7.70 4.20
C ARG A 87 -3.73 6.80 3.01
N GLY A 88 -3.38 7.20 1.79
CA GLY A 88 -3.52 6.36 0.59
C GLY A 88 -4.50 6.88 -0.48
N GLY A 89 -5.04 8.08 -0.33
CA GLY A 89 -5.76 8.78 -1.40
C GLY A 89 -4.83 9.53 -2.36
N GLU A 90 -5.22 9.64 -3.62
CA GLU A 90 -4.53 10.45 -4.62
C GLU A 90 -5.50 11.04 -5.65
N SER A 91 -5.16 12.19 -6.22
CA SER A 91 -5.81 12.72 -7.42
C SER A 91 -4.85 13.58 -8.23
N ILE A 92 -5.04 13.60 -9.56
CA ILE A 92 -4.31 14.46 -10.49
C ILE A 92 -5.33 15.02 -11.49
N ASP A 93 -5.42 16.34 -11.55
CA ASP A 93 -6.21 17.05 -12.55
C ASP A 93 -5.30 17.47 -13.70
N VAL A 94 -5.63 17.04 -14.90
CA VAL A 94 -4.83 17.34 -16.10
C VAL A 94 -5.66 18.09 -17.14
N ARG A 95 -4.98 18.91 -17.95
CA ARG A 95 -5.54 19.61 -19.10
C ARG A 95 -4.81 19.19 -20.37
N SER A 96 -5.57 18.94 -21.42
CA SER A 96 -5.03 18.62 -22.74
C SER A 96 -6.01 19.01 -23.85
N GLU A 97 -5.52 19.09 -25.09
CA GLU A 97 -6.36 19.14 -26.29
C GLU A 97 -6.73 17.74 -26.81
N LEU A 98 -6.16 16.69 -26.19
CA LEU A 98 -6.51 15.30 -26.46
C LEU A 98 -7.95 15.00 -26.00
N GLY A 99 -8.56 13.97 -26.59
CA GLY A 99 -9.85 13.47 -26.10
C GLY A 99 -9.71 12.76 -24.76
N ASP A 100 -10.76 12.84 -23.92
CA ASP A 100 -10.80 12.30 -22.56
C ASP A 100 -10.30 10.85 -22.47
N ASP A 101 -10.73 9.94 -23.36
CA ASP A 101 -10.28 8.54 -23.36
C ASP A 101 -8.76 8.39 -23.53
N THR A 102 -8.14 9.26 -24.35
CA THR A 102 -6.68 9.23 -24.57
C THR A 102 -5.95 9.78 -23.36
N GLN A 103 -6.49 10.84 -22.76
CA GLN A 103 -5.97 11.41 -21.53
C GLN A 103 -6.00 10.39 -20.39
N ASP A 104 -7.13 9.73 -20.17
CA ASP A 104 -7.30 8.72 -19.13
C ASP A 104 -6.35 7.53 -19.34
N SER A 105 -6.19 7.08 -20.59
CA SER A 105 -5.24 6.01 -20.92
C SER A 105 -3.79 6.40 -20.57
N ILE A 106 -3.37 7.62 -20.88
CA ILE A 106 -2.03 8.11 -20.55
C ILE A 106 -1.84 8.19 -19.04
N VAL A 107 -2.83 8.75 -18.33
CA VAL A 107 -2.78 8.90 -16.87
C VAL A 107 -2.67 7.52 -16.20
N GLU A 108 -3.48 6.54 -16.60
CA GLU A 108 -3.45 5.20 -16.03
C GLU A 108 -2.21 4.40 -16.44
N ASP A 109 -1.72 4.50 -17.68
CA ASP A 109 -0.49 3.83 -18.11
C ASP A 109 0.73 4.36 -17.34
N CYS A 110 0.84 5.69 -17.18
CA CYS A 110 1.87 6.30 -16.35
C CYS A 110 1.70 5.89 -14.87
N ARG A 111 0.47 5.83 -14.35
CA ARG A 111 0.20 5.40 -12.97
C ARG A 111 0.67 3.97 -12.74
N SER A 112 0.23 3.05 -13.59
CA SER A 112 0.57 1.63 -13.52
C SER A 112 2.09 1.42 -13.56
N THR A 113 2.79 2.18 -14.39
CA THR A 113 4.24 2.06 -14.57
C THR A 113 5.04 2.58 -13.37
N TYR A 114 4.64 3.72 -12.79
CA TYR A 114 5.50 4.44 -11.84
C TYR A 114 4.99 4.47 -10.40
N TYR A 115 3.68 4.34 -10.16
CA TYR A 115 3.09 4.65 -8.85
C TYR A 115 2.09 3.61 -8.32
N GLY A 116 1.36 2.89 -9.19
CA GLY A 116 0.25 2.03 -8.79
C GLY A 116 0.62 0.97 -7.75
N ALA A 117 1.70 0.24 -7.96
CA ALA A 117 2.18 -0.77 -7.01
C ALA A 117 2.58 -0.14 -5.66
N VAL A 118 3.24 1.01 -5.69
CA VAL A 118 3.69 1.75 -4.50
C VAL A 118 2.49 2.26 -3.71
N SER A 119 1.48 2.82 -4.38
CA SER A 119 0.24 3.27 -3.75
C SER A 119 -0.50 2.13 -3.06
N VAL A 120 -0.64 0.97 -3.72
CA VAL A 120 -1.32 -0.20 -3.15
C VAL A 120 -0.60 -0.72 -1.91
N VAL A 121 0.72 -0.93 -1.98
CA VAL A 121 1.49 -1.41 -0.84
C VAL A 121 1.45 -0.40 0.31
N TYR A 122 1.62 0.89 0.01
CA TYR A 122 1.54 1.94 1.01
C TYR A 122 0.17 1.97 1.70
N SER A 123 -0.92 1.89 0.94
CA SER A 123 -2.28 1.89 1.48
C SER A 123 -2.57 0.67 2.34
N LEU A 124 -2.00 -0.49 2.01
CA LEU A 124 -2.11 -1.70 2.82
C LEU A 124 -1.33 -1.60 4.14
N LEU A 125 -0.14 -0.97 4.10
CA LEU A 125 0.70 -0.72 5.27
C LEU A 125 0.13 0.34 6.22
N HIS A 126 -0.48 1.37 5.65
CA HIS A 126 -0.96 2.55 6.37
C HIS A 126 -2.49 2.60 6.48
N ARG A 127 -3.15 1.46 6.22
CA ARG A 127 -4.60 1.31 6.40
C ARG A 127 -4.96 1.70 7.83
N ALA A 128 -5.84 2.69 7.97
CA ALA A 128 -6.43 3.03 9.25
C ALA A 128 -7.10 1.80 9.88
N SER A 129 -6.80 1.57 11.17
CA SER A 129 -7.44 0.53 11.95
C SER A 129 -8.96 0.75 12.02
N PRO A 130 -9.76 -0.29 12.29
CA PRO A 130 -11.20 -0.11 12.48
C PRO A 130 -11.57 0.93 13.54
N GLN A 131 -10.76 1.07 14.60
CA GLN A 131 -10.94 2.11 15.60
C GLN A 131 -10.66 3.51 15.06
N GLU A 132 -9.61 3.69 14.26
CA GLU A 132 -9.28 4.97 13.63
C GLU A 132 -10.38 5.39 12.65
N LEU A 133 -10.84 4.47 11.80
CA LEU A 133 -11.96 4.70 10.88
C LEU A 133 -13.27 5.08 11.62
N ALA A 134 -13.56 4.41 12.73
CA ALA A 134 -14.73 4.75 13.55
C ALA A 134 -14.59 6.13 14.22
N THR A 135 -13.37 6.49 14.63
CA THR A 135 -13.07 7.80 15.23
C THR A 135 -13.21 8.90 14.19
N GLU A 136 -12.70 8.71 12.98
CA GLU A 136 -12.87 9.65 11.87
C GLU A 136 -14.33 9.85 11.52
N ALA A 137 -15.09 8.76 11.35
CA ALA A 137 -16.50 8.87 11.04
C ALA A 137 -17.28 9.62 12.14
N ALA A 138 -16.92 9.42 13.42
CA ALA A 138 -17.51 10.18 14.52
C ALA A 138 -17.16 11.68 14.45
N LEU A 139 -15.93 12.04 14.07
CA LEU A 139 -15.52 13.43 13.88
C LEU A 139 -16.25 14.08 12.70
N VAL A 140 -16.41 13.36 11.58
CA VAL A 140 -17.17 13.84 10.42
C VAL A 140 -18.65 14.01 10.78
N ALA A 141 -19.26 13.05 11.49
CA ALA A 141 -20.63 13.16 11.96
C ALA A 141 -20.83 14.38 12.89
N GLU A 142 -19.87 14.65 13.78
CA GLU A 142 -19.89 15.85 14.63
C GLU A 142 -19.75 17.14 13.81
N CYS A 143 -18.86 17.17 12.83
CA CYS A 143 -18.74 18.32 11.93
C CYS A 143 -20.03 18.55 11.13
N MET A 144 -20.66 17.50 10.59
CA MET A 144 -21.93 17.60 9.87
C MET A 144 -23.04 18.17 10.75
N ARG A 145 -23.11 17.73 12.02
CA ARG A 145 -24.06 18.25 13.01
C ARG A 145 -23.78 19.71 13.37
N SER A 146 -22.54 20.05 13.69
CA SER A 146 -22.17 21.36 14.24
C SER A 146 -22.08 22.47 13.18
N THR A 147 -21.56 22.17 11.99
CA THR A 147 -21.33 23.16 10.91
C THR A 147 -22.53 23.28 9.98
N TYR A 148 -23.17 22.15 9.63
CA TYR A 148 -24.20 22.10 8.60
C TYR A 148 -25.60 21.82 9.15
N GLY A 149 -25.73 21.51 10.44
CA GLY A 149 -27.02 21.21 11.07
C GLY A 149 -27.65 19.90 10.58
N ILE A 150 -26.84 19.00 10.01
CA ILE A 150 -27.29 17.71 9.47
C ILE A 150 -27.22 16.67 10.58
N GLU A 151 -28.36 16.09 10.95
CA GLU A 151 -28.39 15.02 11.94
C GLU A 151 -27.76 13.74 11.38
N ALA A 152 -26.61 13.36 11.94
CA ALA A 152 -25.95 12.10 11.69
C ALA A 152 -25.92 11.28 13.00
N PRO A 153 -26.60 10.12 13.06
CA PRO A 153 -26.49 9.18 14.18
C PRO A 153 -25.04 8.80 14.51
N ASP A 154 -24.78 8.51 15.78
CA ASP A 154 -23.47 8.02 16.22
C ASP A 154 -23.21 6.59 15.70
N GLY A 155 -21.93 6.30 15.45
CA GLY A 155 -21.49 4.95 15.05
C GLY A 155 -21.71 4.61 13.58
N LEU A 156 -22.08 5.59 12.75
CA LEU A 156 -22.11 5.42 11.30
C LEU A 156 -20.70 5.33 10.71
N THR A 157 -20.58 4.58 9.63
CA THR A 157 -19.39 4.55 8.78
C THR A 157 -19.34 5.77 7.84
N MET A 158 -18.17 6.07 7.28
CA MET A 158 -18.03 7.14 6.28
C MET A 158 -18.94 6.97 5.06
N THR A 159 -19.20 5.73 4.64
CA THR A 159 -20.12 5.43 3.53
C THR A 159 -21.57 5.77 3.89
N GLU A 160 -21.99 5.47 5.11
CA GLU A 160 -23.34 5.80 5.60
C GLU A 160 -23.50 7.32 5.78
N LEU A 161 -22.48 8.02 6.28
CA LEU A 161 -22.48 9.49 6.38
C LEU A 161 -22.58 10.15 5.00
N SER A 162 -21.81 9.65 4.02
CA SER A 162 -21.87 10.12 2.64
C SER A 162 -23.23 9.85 1.99
N SER A 163 -23.96 8.83 2.46
CA SER A 163 -25.31 8.51 1.98
C SER A 163 -26.38 9.43 2.55
N ILE A 164 -26.13 10.06 3.71
CA ILE A 164 -27.00 11.09 4.29
C ILE A 164 -26.84 12.39 3.49
N ASP A 165 -25.60 12.87 3.37
CA ASP A 165 -25.27 14.02 2.53
C ASP A 165 -23.79 14.01 2.12
N GLY A 166 -23.52 13.51 0.91
CA GLY A 166 -22.16 13.32 0.40
C GLY A 166 -21.34 14.59 0.33
N MET A 167 -21.97 15.73 0.00
CA MET A 167 -21.23 16.99 -0.14
C MET A 167 -20.73 17.51 1.21
N SER A 168 -21.57 17.49 2.25
CA SER A 168 -21.15 17.92 3.59
C SER A 168 -20.18 16.94 4.23
N ALA A 169 -20.35 15.63 3.99
CA ALA A 169 -19.43 14.60 4.48
C ALA A 169 -18.01 14.80 3.93
N VAL A 170 -17.87 15.05 2.62
CA VAL A 170 -16.57 15.34 1.98
C VAL A 170 -15.96 16.64 2.53
N LYS A 171 -16.73 17.73 2.58
CA LYS A 171 -16.21 19.00 3.12
C LYS A 171 -15.75 18.89 4.57
N CYS A 172 -16.51 18.19 5.40
CA CYS A 172 -16.13 17.96 6.78
C CYS A 172 -14.85 17.12 6.90
N TYR A 173 -14.72 16.06 6.09
CA TYR A 173 -13.49 15.27 6.03
C TYR A 173 -12.29 16.17 5.65
N ASP A 174 -12.42 16.96 4.59
CA ASP A 174 -11.37 17.89 4.15
C ASP A 174 -11.01 18.92 5.24
N GLU A 175 -12.00 19.50 5.93
CA GLU A 175 -11.78 20.47 7.01
C GLU A 175 -11.08 19.87 8.24
N ILE A 176 -11.24 18.57 8.48
CA ILE A 176 -10.57 17.85 9.57
C ILE A 176 -9.12 17.54 9.20
N HIS A 177 -8.85 17.19 7.95
CA HIS A 177 -7.55 16.71 7.50
C HIS A 177 -6.63 17.78 6.87
N ASN A 178 -7.17 18.92 6.43
CA ASN A 178 -6.41 20.02 5.82
C ASN A 178 -6.17 21.22 6.77
N LYS A 179 -6.15 20.99 8.09
CA LYS A 179 -5.84 22.02 9.12
C LYS A 179 -4.41 21.94 9.63
#